data_AF-A0AAW1CK71-F1
#
_entry.id   AF-A0AAW1CK71-F1
#
_cell.length_a   1.000
_cell.length_b   1.000
_cell.length_c   1.000
_cell.angle_alpha   90.00
_cell.angle_beta   90.00
_cell.angle_gamma   90.00
#
_symmetry.space_group_name_H-M   'P 1'
#
loop_
_entity.id
_entity.type
_entity.pdbx_description
1 polymer ?
#
loop_
_entity_poly.entity_id
_entity_poly.type
_entity_poly.pdbx_seq_one_letter_code
_entity_poly.pdbx_strand_id
1 'polypeptide(L)'
;MAYRSSRHETTHLTSYYAMFGREISLPIDAEEIEKAYRFVRQVQAKEQEAQKMYYDRDAKEVTYKESDEVWLWMPVVRRGRSAKLHRPWTGPLKIVKKLSDVTFRVQDCK
;
A
#
# COMPACT_ATOMS: atom_id res chain seq x y z
N MET A 1 -9.94 21.15 -10.59
CA MET A 1 -9.49 21.79 -9.33
C MET A 1 -9.82 20.99 -8.06
N ALA A 2 -10.73 20.00 -8.10
CA ALA A 2 -11.25 19.30 -6.92
C ALA A 2 -10.22 18.54 -6.04
N TYR A 3 -9.18 17.96 -6.64
CA TYR A 3 -8.19 17.20 -5.86
C TYR A 3 -7.34 18.08 -4.92
N ARG A 4 -7.07 19.33 -5.31
CA ARG A 4 -6.21 20.24 -4.54
C ARG A 4 -6.93 20.84 -3.32
N SER A 5 -8.24 21.00 -3.40
CA SER A 5 -9.10 21.57 -2.35
C SER A 5 -9.74 20.52 -1.45
N SER A 6 -9.75 19.24 -1.84
CA SER A 6 -10.30 18.16 -1.03
C SER A 6 -9.33 17.77 0.10
N ARG A 7 -9.86 17.51 1.30
CA ARG A 7 -9.07 16.93 2.40
C ARG A 7 -8.87 15.44 2.14
N HIS A 8 -7.63 15.00 2.19
CA HIS A 8 -7.32 13.58 2.15
C HIS A 8 -7.81 12.90 3.42
N GLU A 9 -8.42 11.73 3.28
CA GLU A 9 -8.99 11.01 4.41
C GLU A 9 -7.91 10.54 5.40
N THR A 10 -6.75 10.14 4.91
CA THR A 10 -5.63 9.64 5.73
C THR A 10 -4.90 10.74 6.49
N THR A 11 -4.69 11.90 5.88
CA THR A 11 -3.91 13.00 6.48
C THR A 11 -4.80 14.09 7.05
N HIS A 12 -6.10 14.08 6.74
CA HIS A 12 -7.08 15.13 7.04
C HIS A 12 -6.71 16.54 6.55
N LEU A 13 -5.65 16.67 5.76
CA LEU A 13 -5.18 17.93 5.18
C LEU A 13 -5.57 18.01 3.70
N THR A 14 -5.82 19.22 3.21
CA THR A 14 -5.90 19.45 1.77
C THR A 14 -4.50 19.40 1.17
N SER A 15 -4.38 18.89 -0.06
CA SER A 15 -3.10 18.91 -0.78
C SER A 15 -2.57 20.35 -0.93
N TYR A 16 -3.47 21.34 -1.05
CA TYR A 16 -3.11 22.75 -1.11
C TYR A 16 -2.57 23.30 0.22
N TYR A 17 -3.18 22.95 1.35
CA TYR A 17 -2.68 23.33 2.67
C TYR A 17 -1.31 22.71 2.98
N ALA A 18 -1.12 21.42 2.66
CA ALA A 18 0.17 20.76 2.83
C ALA A 18 1.30 21.41 1.99
N MET A 19 0.96 21.99 0.84
CA MET A 19 1.92 22.62 -0.08
C MET A 19 2.20 24.10 0.23
N PHE A 20 1.18 24.87 0.62
CA PHE A 20 1.26 26.33 0.74
C PHE A 20 0.95 26.87 2.13
N GLY A 21 0.59 26.02 3.10
CA GLY A 21 0.30 26.40 4.48
C GLY A 21 -0.96 27.26 4.67
N ARG A 22 -1.79 27.39 3.63
CA ARG A 22 -3.05 28.14 3.65
C ARG A 22 -4.15 27.35 2.92
N GLU A 23 -5.38 27.45 3.40
CA GLU A 23 -6.53 26.81 2.73
C GLU A 23 -7.00 27.65 1.54
N ILE A 24 -7.58 26.98 0.55
CA ILE A 24 -8.13 27.64 -0.64
C ILE A 24 -9.54 28.19 -0.32
N SER A 25 -9.77 29.48 -0.55
CA SER A 25 -11.09 30.10 -0.38
C SER A 25 -11.91 29.91 -1.66
N LEU A 26 -12.99 29.13 -1.58
CA LEU A 26 -13.95 28.99 -2.68
C LEU A 26 -15.17 29.87 -2.35
N PRO A 27 -15.43 30.97 -3.08
CA PRO A 27 -16.68 31.68 -2.99
C PRO A 27 -17.70 30.94 -3.88
N ILE A 28 -18.92 30.72 -3.37
CA ILE A 28 -20.11 30.07 -3.97
C ILE A 28 -20.50 28.81 -3.16
N ASP A 29 -21.57 28.98 -2.37
CA ASP A 29 -22.39 28.00 -1.64
C ASP A 29 -21.67 26.96 -0.77
N ALA A 30 -20.91 27.45 0.21
CA ALA A 30 -20.13 26.65 1.14
C ALA A 30 -20.96 25.65 1.99
N GLU A 31 -22.20 25.98 2.35
CA GLU A 31 -23.02 25.14 3.24
C GLU A 31 -23.58 23.88 2.56
N GLU A 32 -24.04 23.99 1.31
CA GLU A 32 -24.54 22.83 0.54
C GLU A 32 -23.41 21.86 0.19
N ILE A 33 -22.25 22.43 -0.15
CA ILE A 33 -21.03 21.69 -0.43
C ILE A 33 -20.55 20.93 0.82
N GLU A 34 -20.62 21.54 2.00
CA GLU A 34 -20.23 20.88 3.24
C GLU A 34 -21.10 19.64 3.54
N LYS A 35 -22.42 19.77 3.36
CA LYS A 35 -23.36 18.65 3.52
C LYS A 35 -23.06 17.53 2.53
N ALA A 36 -22.83 17.87 1.26
CA ALA A 36 -22.45 16.91 0.23
C ALA A 36 -21.13 16.18 0.57
N TYR A 37 -20.11 16.90 1.06
CA TYR A 37 -18.84 16.29 1.48
C TYR A 37 -18.97 15.38 2.69
N ARG A 38 -19.77 15.76 3.70
CA ARG A 38 -20.04 14.89 4.86
C ARG A 38 -20.70 13.58 4.41
N PHE A 39 -21.66 13.66 3.50
CA PHE A 39 -22.31 12.49 2.92
C PHE A 39 -21.32 11.60 2.14
N VAL A 40 -20.53 12.19 1.24
CA VAL A 40 -19.52 11.45 0.46
C VAL A 40 -18.51 10.75 1.38
N ARG A 41 -18.05 11.40 2.46
CA ARG A 41 -17.13 10.78 3.43
C ARG A 41 -17.74 9.61 4.16
N GLN A 42 -19.01 9.68 4.55
CA GLN A 42 -19.70 8.56 5.20
C GLN A 42 -19.78 7.35 4.27
N VAL A 43 -20.11 7.59 2.99
CA VAL A 43 -20.12 6.52 1.98
C VAL A 43 -18.71 5.97 1.77
N GLN A 44 -17.70 6.83 1.60
CA GLN A 44 -16.31 6.41 1.42
C GLN A 44 -15.78 5.58 2.58
N ALA A 45 -16.03 5.99 3.82
CA ALA A 45 -15.60 5.24 5.00
C ALA A 45 -16.21 3.83 5.03
N LYS A 46 -17.50 3.71 4.69
CA LYS A 46 -18.20 2.43 4.60
C LYS A 46 -17.63 1.55 3.49
N GLU A 47 -17.37 2.12 2.32
CA GLU A 47 -16.76 1.39 1.20
C GLU A 47 -15.32 0.96 1.52
N GLN A 48 -14.54 1.79 2.21
CA GLN A 48 -13.18 1.45 2.66
C GLN A 48 -13.17 0.30 3.66
N GLU A 49 -14.11 0.30 4.60
CA GLU A 49 -14.27 -0.80 5.55
C GLU A 49 -14.62 -2.11 4.82
N ALA A 50 -15.57 -2.05 3.88
CA ALA A 50 -15.94 -3.21 3.07
C ALA A 50 -14.76 -3.72 2.21
N GLN A 51 -13.98 -2.82 1.60
CA GLN A 51 -12.78 -3.15 0.84
C GLN A 51 -11.70 -3.79 1.73
N LYS A 52 -11.48 -3.24 2.93
CA LYS A 52 -10.55 -3.80 3.90
C LYS A 52 -10.98 -5.21 4.31
N MET A 53 -12.25 -5.41 4.68
CA MET A 53 -12.78 -6.73 5.03
C MET A 53 -12.64 -7.72 3.86
N TYR A 54 -12.90 -7.28 2.63
CA TYR A 54 -12.76 -8.11 1.44
C TYR A 54 -11.30 -8.49 1.17
N TYR A 55 -10.34 -7.60 1.41
CA TYR A 55 -8.92 -7.90 1.27
C TYR A 55 -8.43 -8.86 2.37
N ASP A 56 -8.81 -8.57 3.63
CA ASP A 56 -8.37 -9.31 4.80
C ASP A 56 -8.98 -10.72 4.88
N ARG A 57 -10.10 -11.00 4.20
CA ARG A 57 -10.80 -12.30 4.23
C ARG A 57 -9.91 -13.51 3.90
N ASP A 58 -8.99 -13.33 2.96
CA ASP A 58 -8.10 -14.39 2.44
C ASP A 58 -6.65 -14.15 2.85
N ALA A 59 -6.38 -13.07 3.60
CA ALA A 59 -5.06 -12.73 4.08
C ALA A 59 -4.64 -13.71 5.19
N LYS A 60 -3.55 -14.42 4.95
CA LYS A 60 -2.95 -15.30 5.95
C LYS A 60 -1.77 -14.59 6.58
N GLU A 61 -1.80 -14.46 7.91
CA GLU A 61 -0.65 -13.99 8.65
C GLU A 61 0.41 -15.10 8.67
N VAL A 62 1.49 -14.88 7.92
CA VAL A 62 2.64 -15.79 7.90
C VAL A 62 3.78 -15.11 8.65
N THR A 63 4.23 -15.77 9.72
CA THR A 63 5.38 -15.29 10.50
C THR A 63 6.60 -16.15 10.18
N TYR A 64 7.74 -15.49 9.99
CA TYR A 64 9.02 -16.12 9.74
C TYR A 64 9.99 -15.83 10.88
N LYS A 65 10.80 -16.81 11.25
CA LYS A 65 11.85 -16.69 12.24
C LYS A 65 13.22 -16.59 11.58
N GLU A 66 14.17 -16.03 12.31
CA GLU A 66 15.57 -16.09 11.91
C GLU A 66 15.99 -17.56 11.85
N SER A 67 16.79 -17.89 10.85
CA SER A 67 17.19 -19.24 10.45
C SER A 67 16.17 -20.08 9.67
N ASP A 68 14.96 -19.60 9.40
CA ASP A 68 14.03 -20.32 8.51
C ASP A 68 14.53 -20.32 7.06
N GLU A 69 14.26 -21.41 6.34
CA GLU A 69 14.56 -21.55 4.92
C GLU A 69 13.38 -21.10 4.06
N VAL A 70 13.65 -20.21 3.11
CA VAL A 70 12.66 -19.58 2.24
C VAL A 70 13.09 -19.62 0.78
N TRP A 71 12.09 -19.68 -0.10
CA TRP A 71 12.26 -19.51 -1.54
C TRP A 71 12.03 -18.05 -1.91
N LEU A 72 12.97 -17.48 -2.66
CA LEU A 72 12.89 -16.09 -3.14
C LEU A 72 12.35 -16.05 -4.56
N TRP A 73 11.29 -15.26 -4.76
CA TRP A 73 10.71 -14.99 -6.07
C TRP A 73 11.56 -14.00 -6.86
N MET A 74 12.18 -14.47 -7.94
CA MET A 74 12.99 -13.70 -8.89
C MET A 74 12.46 -13.90 -10.33
N PRO A 75 11.42 -13.16 -10.74
CA PRO A 75 10.82 -13.31 -12.07
C PRO A 75 11.70 -12.74 -13.20
N VAL A 76 12.71 -11.94 -12.86
CA VAL A 76 13.56 -11.25 -13.84
C VAL A 76 14.50 -12.26 -14.52
N VAL A 77 14.33 -12.41 -15.83
CA VAL A 77 15.15 -13.28 -16.68
C VAL A 77 16.35 -12.49 -17.20
N ARG A 78 17.56 -13.06 -17.08
CA ARG A 78 18.76 -12.45 -17.68
C ARG A 78 18.65 -12.43 -19.20
N ARG A 79 19.11 -11.35 -19.84
CA ARG A 79 19.16 -11.24 -21.32
C ARG A 79 19.90 -12.43 -21.92
N GLY A 80 19.37 -12.96 -23.02
CA GLY A 80 19.91 -14.15 -23.69
C GLY A 80 19.42 -15.49 -23.12
N ARG A 81 18.61 -15.50 -22.05
CA ARG A 81 17.91 -16.70 -21.56
C ARG A 81 16.44 -16.66 -21.98
N SER A 82 15.88 -17.84 -22.26
CA SER A 82 14.45 -17.98 -22.57
C SER A 82 13.63 -17.86 -21.30
N ALA A 83 12.65 -16.96 -21.28
CA ALA A 83 11.70 -16.83 -20.17
C ALA A 83 10.89 -18.11 -19.94
N LYS A 84 10.61 -18.88 -21.01
CA LYS A 84 9.85 -20.12 -20.94
C LYS A 84 10.56 -21.23 -20.16
N LEU A 85 11.90 -21.19 -20.11
CA LEU A 85 12.73 -22.17 -19.38
C LEU A 85 13.31 -21.59 -18.09
N HIS A 86 12.99 -20.33 -17.75
CA HIS A 86 13.47 -19.70 -16.52
C HIS A 86 12.68 -20.19 -15.31
N ARG A 87 13.39 -20.58 -14.25
CA ARG A 87 12.79 -20.90 -12.96
C ARG A 87 12.84 -19.64 -12.08
N PRO A 88 11.69 -19.02 -11.78
CA PRO A 88 11.67 -17.76 -11.04
C PRO A 88 11.93 -17.94 -9.54
N TRP A 89 11.70 -19.13 -8.98
CA TRP A 89 12.00 -19.40 -7.57
C TRP A 89 13.46 -19.75 -7.38
N THR A 90 14.16 -18.99 -6.54
CA THR A 90 15.56 -19.22 -6.15
C THR A 90 15.60 -19.66 -4.69
N GLY A 91 16.21 -20.81 -4.37
CA GLY A 91 16.28 -21.28 -3.00
C GLY A 91 16.88 -22.68 -2.83
N PRO A 92 17.06 -23.14 -1.56
CA PRO A 92 16.65 -22.47 -0.32
C PRO A 92 17.63 -21.38 0.16
N LEU A 93 17.09 -20.21 0.53
CA LEU A 93 17.84 -19.14 1.21
C LEU A 93 17.47 -19.12 2.69
N LYS A 94 18.39 -18.68 3.55
CA LYS A 94 18.15 -18.61 4.99
C LYS A 94 17.87 -17.18 5.43
N ILE A 95 16.87 -16.98 6.28
CA ILE A 95 16.62 -15.69 6.91
C ILE A 95 17.70 -15.43 7.96
N VAL A 96 18.49 -14.37 7.78
CA VAL A 96 19.54 -13.96 8.72
C VAL A 96 18.99 -13.01 9.77
N LYS A 97 18.10 -12.09 9.38
CA LYS A 97 17.58 -11.07 10.28
C LYS A 97 16.19 -10.60 9.87
N LYS A 98 15.28 -10.45 10.84
CA LYS A 98 14.00 -9.74 10.65
C LYS A 98 14.22 -8.23 10.82
N LEU A 99 13.94 -7.44 9.78
CA LEU A 99 14.07 -5.97 9.81
C LEU A 99 12.73 -5.28 10.12
N SER A 100 11.63 -5.83 9.59
CA SER A 100 10.24 -5.42 9.84
C SER A 100 9.35 -6.67 9.72
N ASP A 101 8.05 -6.55 10.01
CA ASP A 101 7.09 -7.65 9.84
C ASP A 101 7.02 -8.18 8.40
N VAL A 102 7.31 -7.31 7.43
CA VAL A 102 7.29 -7.63 5.99
C VAL A 102 8.67 -7.65 5.34
N THR A 103 9.74 -7.29 6.05
CA THR A 103 11.07 -7.12 5.46
C THR A 103 12.11 -7.96 6.19
N PHE A 104 12.75 -8.86 5.45
CA PHE A 104 13.73 -9.81 5.97
C PHE A 104 15.03 -9.71 5.19
N ARG A 105 16.15 -9.91 5.88
CA ARG A 105 17.46 -10.10 5.25
C ARG A 105 17.69 -11.59 5.08
N VAL A 106 17.96 -12.01 3.85
CA VAL A 106 18.22 -13.41 3.49
C VAL A 106 19.65 -13.58 2.97
N GLN A 107 20.21 -14.77 3.15
CA GLN A 107 21.54 -15.15 2.67
C GLN A 107 21.48 -16.51 1.98
N ASP A 108 22.27 -16.68 0.93
CA ASP A 108 22.46 -17.98 0.27
C ASP A 108 23.40 -18.84 1.13
N CYS A 109 23.03 -20.11 1.33
CA CYS A 109 23.82 -21.05 2.14
C CYS A 109 24.97 -21.70 1.35
N LYS A 110 25.26 -21.20 0.13
CA LYS A 110 26.30 -21.70 -0.76
C LYS A 110 27.63 -21.01 -0.57
#